data_AF-A0A0C9RKP1-F1
#
_entry.id   AF-A0A0C9RKP1-F1
#
_cell.length_a   1.000
_cell.length_b   1.000
_cell.length_c   1.000
_cell.angle_alpha   90.00
_cell.angle_beta   90.00
_cell.angle_gamma   90.00
#
_symmetry.space_group_name_H-M   'P 1'
#
loop_
_entity.id
_entity.type
_entity.pdbx_description
1 polymer ?
#
loop_
_entity_poly.entity_id
_entity_poly.type
_entity_poly.pdbx_seq_one_letter_code
_entity_poly.pdbx_strand_id
1 'polypeptide(L)'
;MMASIKGNDGLSEIQSFYKGKTIFITGASGFMGKVLLEKLLYSCSDLDRIYILLRSKRGRTPEQRVEEMFKLPLFERLRKSQPDAINKVIALPGDVTLVNLGLTEAQRDLLAERVQIVYHSAATLKLEAKLKDAVEMNTIGTDSMLQLARRMKNLQVFVHVSTAFCHVDQDELHERVYDAPDDPHEVMRLVRWLKDDALDLITPK
;
A
#
# COMPACT_ATOMS: atom_id res chain seq x y z
N MET A 1 17.08 24.26 -13.80
CA MET A 1 15.96 25.22 -13.70
C MET A 1 14.78 24.60 -14.45
N MET A 2 13.97 23.76 -13.80
CA MET A 2 12.80 23.17 -14.46
C MET A 2 11.65 24.17 -14.33
N ALA A 3 11.23 24.73 -15.46
CA ALA A 3 10.05 25.58 -15.53
C ALA A 3 8.82 24.74 -15.14
N SER A 4 8.15 25.15 -14.08
CA SER A 4 6.88 24.57 -13.66
C SER A 4 5.83 24.91 -14.72
N ILE A 5 5.38 23.91 -15.48
CA ILE A 5 4.18 24.00 -16.31
C ILE A 5 3.01 24.09 -15.33
N LYS A 6 2.59 25.32 -15.02
CA LYS A 6 1.40 25.57 -14.21
C LYS A 6 0.18 25.42 -15.11
N GLY A 7 -0.74 24.53 -14.73
CA GLY A 7 -2.07 24.46 -15.33
C GLY A 7 -2.86 25.77 -15.12
N ASN A 8 -4.00 25.88 -15.79
CA ASN A 8 -4.84 27.09 -15.81
C ASN A 8 -5.28 27.59 -14.41
N ASP A 9 -5.17 26.73 -13.40
CA ASP A 9 -5.52 26.91 -11.99
C ASP A 9 -4.31 27.33 -11.11
N GLY A 10 -3.11 27.47 -11.69
CA GLY A 10 -1.86 27.73 -10.95
C GLY A 10 -1.24 26.50 -10.26
N LEU A 11 -1.90 25.34 -10.38
CA LEU A 11 -1.43 24.03 -9.90
C LEU A 11 -0.38 23.42 -10.84
N SER A 12 0.57 22.66 -10.30
CA SER A 12 1.43 21.78 -11.09
C SER A 12 0.65 20.60 -11.67
N GLU A 13 1.15 19.97 -12.74
CA GLU A 13 0.54 18.77 -13.34
C GLU A 13 0.26 17.66 -12.32
N ILE A 14 1.18 17.44 -11.37
CA ILE A 14 1.01 16.46 -10.28
C ILE A 14 -0.18 16.85 -9.41
N GLN A 15 -0.28 18.11 -8.99
CA GLN A 15 -1.39 18.58 -8.17
C GLN A 15 -2.73 18.48 -8.91
N SER A 16 -2.76 18.86 -10.18
CA SER A 16 -3.94 18.73 -11.04
C SER A 16 -4.38 17.28 -11.19
N PHE A 17 -3.45 16.32 -11.28
CA PHE A 17 -3.77 14.90 -11.34
C PHE A 17 -4.47 14.39 -10.07
N TYR A 18 -3.99 14.80 -8.89
CA TYR A 18 -4.56 14.37 -7.60
C TYR A 18 -5.81 15.13 -7.15
N LYS A 19 -6.14 16.27 -7.80
CA LYS A 19 -7.30 17.08 -7.47
C LYS A 19 -8.59 16.24 -7.53
N GLY A 20 -9.32 16.22 -6.41
CA GLY A 20 -10.56 15.46 -6.24
C GLY A 20 -10.41 13.93 -6.25
N LYS A 21 -9.18 13.39 -6.22
CA LYS A 21 -8.96 11.94 -6.22
C LYS A 21 -9.10 11.35 -4.81
N THR A 22 -9.62 10.14 -4.77
CA THR A 22 -9.66 9.24 -3.63
C THR A 22 -8.57 8.19 -3.79
N ILE A 23 -7.75 8.04 -2.74
CA ILE A 23 -6.57 7.19 -2.73
C ILE A 23 -6.76 6.07 -1.71
N PHE A 24 -6.33 4.85 -2.04
CA PHE A 24 -6.21 3.76 -1.07
C PHE A 24 -4.75 3.36 -0.89
N ILE A 25 -4.28 3.31 0.36
CA ILE A 25 -2.89 2.99 0.68
C ILE A 25 -2.83 1.81 1.64
N THR A 26 -2.08 0.76 1.27
CA THR A 26 -1.61 -0.23 2.24
C THR A 26 -0.16 0.08 2.63
N GLY A 27 0.21 -0.22 3.88
CA GLY A 27 1.55 0.09 4.37
C GLY A 27 1.74 1.56 4.76
N ALA A 28 0.67 2.35 4.86
CA ALA A 28 0.72 3.78 5.22
C ALA A 28 1.42 4.04 6.57
N SER A 29 1.31 3.11 7.53
CA SER A 29 2.01 3.22 8.82
C SER A 29 3.47 2.75 8.81
N GLY A 30 3.99 2.31 7.65
CA GLY A 30 5.40 1.95 7.44
C GLY A 30 6.34 3.17 7.42
N PHE A 31 7.60 2.97 7.04
CA PHE A 31 8.54 4.09 6.91
C PHE A 31 8.18 4.96 5.69
N MET A 32 8.21 4.38 4.49
CA MET A 32 7.87 5.10 3.25
C MET A 32 6.40 5.46 3.12
N GLY A 33 5.50 4.62 3.64
CA GLY A 33 4.07 4.92 3.64
C GLY A 33 3.71 6.23 4.34
N LYS A 34 4.38 6.56 5.46
CA LYS A 34 4.14 7.84 6.16
C LYS A 34 4.63 9.03 5.36
N VAL A 35 5.78 8.90 4.70
CA VAL A 35 6.36 9.95 3.87
C VAL A 35 5.47 10.21 2.66
N LEU A 36 4.97 9.15 2.01
CA LEU A 36 4.01 9.25 0.92
C LEU A 36 2.73 9.94 1.39
N LEU A 37 2.15 9.49 2.52
CA LEU A 37 0.92 10.06 3.08
C LEU A 37 1.08 11.56 3.36
N GLU A 38 2.15 11.94 4.05
CA GLU A 38 2.45 13.33 4.37
C GLU A 38 2.63 14.17 3.10
N LYS A 39 3.39 13.65 2.12
CA LYS A 39 3.66 14.37 0.86
C LYS A 39 2.40 14.60 0.04
N LEU A 40 1.51 13.61 -0.05
CA LEU A 40 0.21 13.70 -0.72
C LEU A 40 -0.66 14.77 -0.04
N LEU A 41 -0.80 14.71 1.28
CA LEU A 41 -1.61 15.68 2.03
C LEU A 41 -1.06 17.10 1.91
N TYR A 42 0.26 17.27 2.01
CA TYR A 42 0.90 18.59 1.98
C TYR A 42 0.92 19.20 0.56
N SER A 43 1.31 18.41 -0.43
CA SER A 43 1.56 18.94 -1.79
C SER A 43 0.30 18.90 -2.66
N CYS A 44 -0.59 17.92 -2.44
CA CYS A 44 -1.79 17.69 -3.24
C CYS A 44 -3.04 17.88 -2.38
N SER A 45 -3.12 19.03 -1.69
CA SER A 45 -4.15 19.33 -0.70
C SER A 45 -5.57 19.26 -1.23
N ASP A 46 -5.79 19.36 -2.55
CA ASP A 46 -7.11 19.31 -3.17
C ASP A 46 -7.61 17.90 -3.48
N LEU A 47 -6.88 16.85 -3.07
CA LEU A 47 -7.40 15.47 -3.07
C LEU A 47 -8.65 15.36 -2.18
N ASP A 48 -9.53 14.41 -2.48
CA ASP A 48 -10.77 14.19 -1.71
C ASP A 48 -10.46 13.47 -0.40
N ARG A 49 -10.06 12.19 -0.48
CA ARG A 49 -9.81 11.35 0.70
C ARG A 49 -8.68 10.35 0.48
N ILE A 50 -8.08 9.91 1.58
CA ILE A 50 -7.12 8.82 1.62
C ILE A 50 -7.63 7.74 2.58
N TYR A 51 -8.02 6.59 2.05
CA TYR A 51 -8.26 5.40 2.84
C TYR A 51 -6.95 4.68 3.10
N ILE A 52 -6.72 4.24 4.33
CA ILE A 52 -5.54 3.45 4.67
C ILE A 52 -5.93 2.12 5.29
N LEU A 53 -5.36 1.02 4.81
CA LEU A 53 -5.51 -0.28 5.46
C LEU A 53 -4.57 -0.34 6.66
N LEU A 54 -5.13 -0.50 7.86
CA LEU A 54 -4.36 -0.39 9.09
C LEU A 54 -4.77 -1.45 10.11
N ARG A 55 -3.78 -2.22 10.55
CA ARG A 55 -3.94 -3.24 11.59
C ARG A 55 -4.17 -2.62 12.96
N SER A 56 -4.99 -3.23 13.80
CA SER A 56 -4.92 -2.99 15.25
C SER A 56 -3.57 -3.48 15.77
N LYS A 57 -2.95 -2.76 16.71
CA LYS A 57 -1.65 -3.16 17.26
C LYS A 57 -1.51 -2.67 18.70
N ARG A 58 -1.06 -3.55 19.61
CA ARG A 58 -0.80 -3.23 21.03
C ARG A 58 -2.01 -2.59 21.74
N GLY A 59 -3.21 -3.12 21.50
CA GLY A 59 -4.44 -2.59 22.11
C GLY A 59 -4.89 -1.22 21.59
N ARG A 60 -4.22 -0.65 20.59
CA ARG A 60 -4.63 0.59 19.94
C ARG A 60 -5.53 0.32 18.74
N THR A 61 -6.61 1.09 18.63
CA THR A 61 -7.49 1.09 17.46
C THR A 61 -6.78 1.72 16.25
N PRO A 62 -7.19 1.43 15.01
CA PRO A 62 -6.62 2.09 13.83
C PRO A 62 -6.65 3.62 13.90
N GLU A 63 -7.72 4.20 14.43
CA GLU A 63 -7.91 5.65 14.55
C GLU A 63 -6.88 6.25 15.52
N GLN A 64 -6.70 5.63 16.69
CA GLN A 64 -5.67 6.03 17.66
C GLN A 64 -4.27 5.95 17.04
N ARG A 65 -4.00 4.91 16.25
CA ARG A 65 -2.73 4.77 15.54
C ARG A 65 -2.52 5.87 14.49
N VAL A 66 -3.57 6.36 13.84
CA VAL A 66 -3.50 7.52 12.94
C VAL A 66 -3.16 8.78 13.73
N GLU A 67 -3.86 9.06 14.83
CA GLU A 67 -3.58 10.24 15.66
C GLU A 67 -2.15 10.24 16.19
N GLU A 68 -1.65 9.10 16.71
CA GLU A 68 -0.27 8.94 17.16
C GLU A 68 0.73 9.17 16.01
N MET A 69 0.44 8.63 14.83
CA MET A 69 1.27 8.81 13.64
C MET A 69 1.37 10.28 13.24
N PHE A 70 0.27 11.02 13.29
CA PHE A 70 0.23 12.45 12.98
C PHE A 70 0.93 13.33 14.02
N LYS A 71 1.30 12.82 15.20
CA LYS A 71 2.11 13.55 16.20
C LYS A 71 3.62 13.48 15.92
N LEU A 72 4.06 12.59 15.02
CA LEU A 72 5.48 12.43 14.69
C LEU A 72 6.07 13.73 14.07
N PRO A 73 7.39 13.98 14.21
CA PRO A 73 8.05 15.16 13.61
C PRO A 73 7.84 15.28 12.10
N LEU A 74 7.73 14.14 11.39
CA LEU A 74 7.45 14.10 9.95
C LEU A 74 6.21 14.93 9.56
N PHE A 75 5.17 14.92 10.38
CA PHE A 75 3.91 15.62 10.12
C PHE A 75 3.88 17.04 10.72
N GLU A 76 4.97 17.53 11.33
CA GLU A 76 4.98 18.82 12.01
C GLU A 76 4.62 19.97 11.08
N ARG A 77 5.15 19.99 9.86
CA ARG A 77 4.83 21.02 8.88
C ARG A 77 3.34 20.98 8.52
N LEU A 78 2.78 19.78 8.31
CA LEU A 78 1.39 19.60 7.94
C LEU A 78 0.47 20.07 9.09
N ARG A 79 0.79 19.73 10.34
CA ARG A 79 0.05 20.22 11.52
C ARG A 79 0.06 21.74 11.62
N LYS A 80 1.16 22.41 11.25
CA LYS A 80 1.27 23.88 11.31
C LYS A 80 0.55 24.57 10.15
N SER A 81 0.67 24.04 8.92
CA SER A 81 0.14 24.70 7.73
C SER A 81 -1.30 24.31 7.38
N GLN A 82 -1.69 23.07 7.67
CA GLN A 82 -2.96 22.46 7.26
C GLN A 82 -3.44 21.46 8.33
N PRO A 83 -3.83 21.92 9.53
CA PRO A 83 -4.19 21.05 10.65
C PRO A 83 -5.34 20.08 10.31
N ASP A 84 -6.28 20.51 9.47
CA ASP A 84 -7.44 19.70 9.05
C ASP A 84 -7.13 18.63 8.01
N ALA A 85 -5.90 18.58 7.47
CA ALA A 85 -5.51 17.57 6.48
C ALA A 85 -5.66 16.14 7.01
N ILE A 86 -5.55 15.93 8.33
CA ILE A 86 -5.79 14.64 8.97
C ILE A 86 -7.21 14.12 8.75
N ASN A 87 -8.20 15.00 8.62
CA ASN A 87 -9.61 14.62 8.43
C ASN A 87 -9.85 13.94 7.08
N LYS A 88 -8.92 14.05 6.14
CA LYS A 88 -8.96 13.34 4.86
C LYS A 88 -8.51 11.88 4.97
N VAL A 89 -7.90 11.48 6.08
CA VAL A 89 -7.37 10.13 6.27
C VAL A 89 -8.37 9.27 7.04
N ILE A 90 -8.82 8.19 6.42
CA ILE A 90 -9.77 7.24 7.01
C ILE A 90 -9.07 5.90 7.16
N ALA A 91 -8.88 5.46 8.41
CA ALA A 91 -8.36 4.14 8.69
C ALA A 91 -9.44 3.08 8.49
N LEU A 92 -9.10 2.02 7.76
CA LEU A 92 -9.91 0.81 7.64
C LEU A 92 -9.19 -0.31 8.39
N PRO A 93 -9.80 -0.88 9.44
CA PRO A 93 -9.24 -2.04 10.13
C PRO A 93 -9.10 -3.21 9.15
N GLY A 94 -7.88 -3.71 9.00
CA GLY A 94 -7.63 -4.85 8.12
C GLY A 94 -6.15 -5.21 8.02
N ASP A 95 -5.89 -6.34 7.37
CA ASP A 95 -4.56 -6.92 7.12
C ASP A 95 -4.57 -7.60 5.76
N VAL A 96 -3.51 -7.43 4.98
CA VAL A 96 -3.39 -8.01 3.63
C VAL A 96 -3.33 -9.53 3.65
N THR A 97 -2.97 -10.13 4.78
CA THR A 97 -2.93 -11.59 4.95
C THR A 97 -4.31 -12.21 5.24
N LEU A 98 -5.32 -11.39 5.54
CA LEU A 98 -6.67 -11.87 5.84
C LEU A 98 -7.50 -12.01 4.57
N VAL A 99 -8.46 -12.95 4.62
CA VAL A 99 -9.51 -13.07 3.60
C VAL A 99 -10.17 -11.71 3.40
N ASN A 100 -10.30 -11.27 2.14
CA ASN A 100 -10.87 -9.97 1.79
C ASN A 100 -10.17 -8.78 2.48
N LEU A 101 -8.88 -8.92 2.80
CA LEU A 101 -8.07 -7.94 3.53
C LEU A 101 -8.57 -7.64 4.96
N GLY A 102 -9.46 -8.48 5.50
CA GLY A 102 -10.17 -8.22 6.75
C GLY A 102 -11.24 -7.13 6.65
N LEU A 103 -11.56 -6.67 5.43
CA LEU A 103 -12.57 -5.64 5.18
C LEU A 103 -13.97 -6.23 5.13
N THR A 104 -14.94 -5.47 5.63
CA THR A 104 -16.36 -5.80 5.45
C THR A 104 -16.77 -5.63 3.99
N GLU A 105 -17.89 -6.23 3.60
CA GLU A 105 -18.46 -6.05 2.26
C GLU A 105 -18.73 -4.58 1.95
N ALA A 106 -19.38 -3.85 2.88
CA ALA A 106 -19.64 -2.42 2.73
C ALA A 106 -18.35 -1.58 2.55
N GLN A 107 -17.25 -1.93 3.24
CA GLN A 107 -15.97 -1.26 3.05
C GLN A 107 -15.36 -1.56 1.67
N ARG A 108 -15.43 -2.82 1.21
CA ARG A 108 -14.96 -3.19 -0.13
C ARG A 108 -15.75 -2.49 -1.22
N ASP A 109 -17.07 -2.38 -1.06
CA ASP A 109 -17.94 -1.70 -2.01
C ASP A 109 -17.65 -0.19 -2.02
N LEU A 110 -17.49 0.43 -0.85
CA LEU A 110 -17.05 1.83 -0.75
C LEU A 110 -15.74 2.08 -1.51
N LEU A 111 -14.74 1.21 -1.32
CA LEU A 111 -13.46 1.32 -2.02
C LEU A 111 -13.64 1.11 -3.52
N ALA A 112 -14.45 0.13 -3.94
CA ALA A 112 -14.74 -0.17 -5.34
C ALA A 112 -15.43 1.00 -6.07
N GLU A 113 -16.33 1.72 -5.40
CA GLU A 113 -17.02 2.86 -6.00
C GLU A 113 -16.12 4.11 -6.11
N ARG A 114 -15.31 4.38 -5.08
CA ARG A 114 -14.67 5.70 -4.91
C ARG A 114 -13.22 5.76 -5.31
N VAL A 115 -12.43 4.71 -5.09
CA VAL A 115 -10.97 4.79 -5.23
C VAL A 115 -10.55 4.87 -6.69
N GLN A 116 -9.68 5.83 -6.99
CA GLN A 116 -9.05 5.96 -8.31
C GLN A 116 -7.56 5.63 -8.30
N ILE A 117 -6.90 5.67 -7.13
CA ILE A 117 -5.45 5.45 -7.04
C ILE A 117 -5.17 4.50 -5.89
N VAL A 118 -4.41 3.44 -6.15
CA VAL A 118 -3.96 2.48 -5.14
C VAL A 118 -2.45 2.57 -4.99
N TYR A 119 -1.98 2.66 -3.75
CA TYR A 119 -0.59 2.44 -3.38
C TYR A 119 -0.49 1.19 -2.51
N HIS A 120 0.05 0.13 -3.08
CA HIS A 120 0.30 -1.12 -2.37
C HIS A 120 1.77 -1.16 -1.89
N SER A 121 1.98 -0.82 -0.63
CA SER A 121 3.32 -0.81 0.02
C SER A 121 3.36 -1.68 1.29
N ALA A 122 2.30 -2.41 1.60
CA ALA A 122 2.32 -3.38 2.70
C ALA A 122 3.06 -4.65 2.24
N ALA A 123 4.20 -4.93 2.88
CA ALA A 123 4.99 -6.13 2.66
C ALA A 123 5.73 -6.50 3.96
N THR A 124 6.16 -7.75 4.07
CA THR A 124 7.24 -8.12 4.99
C THR A 124 8.58 -7.83 4.33
N LEU A 125 9.45 -7.13 5.04
CA LEU A 125 10.81 -6.78 4.59
C LEU A 125 11.89 -7.64 5.28
N LYS A 126 11.47 -8.64 6.06
CA LYS A 126 12.39 -9.55 6.73
C LYS A 126 12.93 -10.52 5.69
N LEU A 127 14.23 -10.41 5.38
CA LEU A 127 14.89 -11.29 4.43
C LEU A 127 15.01 -12.71 4.96
N GLU A 128 15.00 -12.87 6.29
CA GLU A 128 15.05 -14.15 7.00
C GLU A 128 13.63 -14.67 7.35
N ALA A 129 12.59 -14.12 6.73
CA ALA A 129 11.23 -14.64 6.91
C ALA A 129 11.13 -16.07 6.38
N LYS A 130 10.32 -16.90 7.03
CA LYS A 130 9.94 -18.19 6.47
C LYS A 130 9.23 -18.00 5.14
N LEU A 131 9.41 -18.95 4.21
CA LEU A 131 8.78 -18.89 2.89
C LEU A 131 7.26 -18.67 2.99
N LYS A 132 6.61 -19.34 3.95
CA LYS A 132 5.17 -19.20 4.18
C LYS A 132 4.78 -17.76 4.52
N ASP A 133 5.45 -17.14 5.49
CA ASP A 133 5.18 -15.76 5.90
C ASP A 133 5.40 -14.78 4.73
N ALA A 134 6.45 -15.01 3.94
CA ALA A 134 6.78 -14.20 2.78
C ALA A 134 5.70 -14.32 1.68
N VAL A 135 5.28 -15.55 1.34
CA VAL A 135 4.24 -15.80 0.33
C VAL A 135 2.87 -15.31 0.79
N GLU A 136 2.51 -15.52 2.06
CA GLU A 136 1.24 -15.02 2.62
C GLU A 136 1.16 -13.50 2.56
N MET A 137 2.21 -12.80 2.96
CA MET A 137 2.18 -11.34 3.02
C MET A 137 2.43 -10.68 1.66
N ASN A 138 3.44 -11.12 0.91
CA ASN A 138 3.91 -10.41 -0.28
C ASN A 138 3.29 -10.92 -1.58
N THR A 139 2.87 -12.19 -1.65
CA THR A 139 2.27 -12.76 -2.86
C THR A 139 0.75 -12.85 -2.74
N ILE A 140 0.24 -13.54 -1.71
CA ILE A 140 -1.21 -13.69 -1.45
C ILE A 140 -1.83 -12.34 -1.08
N GLY A 141 -1.14 -11.53 -0.28
CA GLY A 141 -1.59 -10.17 0.03
C GLY A 141 -1.68 -9.28 -1.22
N THR A 142 -0.71 -9.38 -2.13
CA THR A 142 -0.72 -8.63 -3.40
C THR A 142 -1.85 -9.12 -4.32
N ASP A 143 -2.04 -10.43 -4.48
CA ASP A 143 -3.17 -10.97 -5.24
C ASP A 143 -4.50 -10.49 -4.67
N SER A 144 -4.69 -10.55 -3.34
CA SER A 144 -5.90 -10.05 -2.68
C SER A 144 -6.15 -8.56 -2.95
N MET A 145 -5.10 -7.75 -2.98
CA MET A 145 -5.16 -6.34 -3.36
C MET A 145 -5.54 -6.14 -4.83
N LEU A 146 -4.99 -6.96 -5.74
CA LEU A 146 -5.34 -6.94 -7.16
C LEU A 146 -6.81 -7.35 -7.37
N GLN A 147 -7.30 -8.37 -6.66
CA GLN A 147 -8.71 -8.78 -6.72
C GLN A 147 -9.66 -7.65 -6.27
N LEU A 148 -9.30 -6.91 -5.21
CA LEU A 148 -10.06 -5.73 -4.81
C LEU A 148 -9.97 -4.61 -5.86
N ALA A 149 -8.77 -4.34 -6.38
CA ALA A 149 -8.54 -3.31 -7.39
C ALA A 149 -9.32 -3.57 -8.68
N ARG A 150 -9.48 -4.83 -9.10
CA ARG A 150 -10.31 -5.22 -10.26
C ARG A 150 -11.78 -4.84 -10.12
N ARG A 151 -12.27 -4.64 -8.89
CA ARG A 151 -13.64 -4.19 -8.62
C ARG A 151 -13.78 -2.66 -8.65
N MET A 152 -12.67 -1.92 -8.63
CA MET A 152 -12.69 -0.45 -8.58
C MET A 152 -13.10 0.14 -9.93
N LYS A 153 -14.27 0.78 -9.96
CA LYS A 153 -14.91 1.28 -11.21
C LYS A 153 -14.14 2.40 -11.88
N ASN A 154 -13.40 3.18 -11.09
CA ASN A 154 -12.72 4.39 -11.53
C ASN A 154 -11.20 4.31 -11.34
N LEU A 155 -10.64 3.10 -11.24
CA LEU A 155 -9.21 2.90 -11.04
C LEU A 155 -8.42 3.50 -12.21
N GLN A 156 -7.50 4.40 -11.89
CA GLN A 156 -6.59 5.04 -12.83
C GLN A 156 -5.17 4.49 -12.70
N VAL A 157 -4.72 4.24 -11.47
CA VAL A 157 -3.35 3.78 -11.21
C VAL A 157 -3.33 2.79 -10.04
N PHE A 158 -2.61 1.69 -10.23
CA PHE A 158 -2.19 0.79 -9.14
C PHE A 158 -0.66 0.80 -9.06
N VAL A 159 -0.12 1.36 -7.98
CA VAL A 159 1.32 1.41 -7.72
C VAL A 159 1.67 0.31 -6.73
N HIS A 160 2.46 -0.67 -7.17
CA HIS A 160 3.07 -1.65 -6.29
C HIS A 160 4.51 -1.22 -5.94
N VAL A 161 4.81 -1.12 -4.65
CA VAL A 161 6.18 -0.84 -4.19
C VAL A 161 6.91 -2.18 -4.02
N SER A 162 7.77 -2.48 -4.98
CA SER A 162 8.64 -3.66 -4.95
C SER A 162 10.01 -3.32 -4.33
N THR A 163 11.02 -4.15 -4.58
CA THR A 163 12.38 -4.02 -4.07
C THR A 163 13.38 -4.39 -5.16
N ALA A 164 14.57 -3.78 -5.16
CA ALA A 164 15.67 -4.20 -6.04
C ALA A 164 16.18 -5.61 -5.69
N PHE A 165 15.86 -6.12 -4.50
CA PHE A 165 16.22 -7.47 -4.04
C PHE A 165 15.30 -8.58 -4.58
N CYS A 166 14.43 -8.30 -5.57
CA CYS A 166 13.53 -9.31 -6.12
C CYS A 166 14.17 -10.25 -7.16
N HIS A 167 15.32 -9.86 -7.71
CA HIS A 167 16.08 -10.62 -8.71
C HIS A 167 17.57 -10.63 -8.33
N VAL A 168 17.88 -11.27 -7.20
CA VAL A 168 19.26 -11.35 -6.66
C VAL A 168 20.20 -12.20 -7.52
N ASP A 169 19.65 -12.93 -8.48
CA ASP A 169 20.33 -13.74 -9.49
C ASP A 169 20.79 -12.92 -10.71
N GLN A 170 20.39 -11.66 -10.81
CA GLN A 170 20.75 -10.77 -11.91
C GLN A 170 21.92 -9.86 -11.52
N ASP A 171 22.99 -9.86 -12.32
CA ASP A 171 24.13 -8.94 -12.12
C ASP A 171 23.73 -7.47 -12.33
N GLU A 172 22.85 -7.23 -13.31
CA GLU A 172 22.28 -5.90 -13.60
C GLU A 172 20.76 -5.97 -13.69
N LEU A 173 20.08 -5.12 -12.91
CA LEU A 173 18.63 -4.98 -12.92
C LEU A 173 18.20 -3.83 -13.82
N HIS A 174 17.49 -4.13 -14.91
CA HIS A 174 16.95 -3.17 -15.86
C HIS A 174 15.47 -2.88 -15.61
N GLU A 175 14.99 -1.74 -16.12
CA GLU A 175 13.56 -1.37 -16.07
C GLU A 175 12.76 -2.17 -17.11
N ARG A 176 12.54 -3.45 -16.83
CA ARG A 176 11.73 -4.36 -17.63
C ARG A 176 10.98 -5.33 -16.72
N VAL A 177 9.96 -5.97 -17.27
CA VAL A 177 9.34 -7.12 -16.61
C VAL A 177 10.26 -8.34 -16.80
N TYR A 178 10.48 -9.06 -15.72
CA TYR A 178 11.20 -10.33 -15.71
C TYR A 178 10.16 -11.44 -15.55
N ASP A 179 10.29 -12.48 -16.36
CA ASP A 179 9.38 -13.62 -16.30
C ASP A 179 9.61 -14.39 -14.99
N ALA A 180 8.52 -14.71 -14.30
CA ALA A 180 8.60 -15.56 -13.12
C ALA A 180 8.98 -16.99 -13.57
N PRO A 181 9.94 -17.64 -12.89
CA PRO A 181 10.38 -18.98 -13.25
C PRO A 181 9.27 -20.03 -13.09
N ASP A 182 8.33 -19.77 -12.18
CA ASP A 182 7.21 -20.65 -11.84
C ASP A 182 5.89 -19.87 -11.79
N ASP A 183 4.77 -20.58 -11.95
CA ASP A 183 3.44 -20.00 -11.79
C ASP A 183 3.23 -19.59 -10.32
N PRO A 184 3.01 -18.30 -10.01
CA PRO A 184 2.80 -17.84 -8.64
C PRO A 184 1.57 -18.49 -7.99
N HIS A 185 0.53 -18.85 -8.74
CA HIS A 185 -0.66 -19.51 -8.20
C HIS A 185 -0.35 -20.92 -7.69
N GLU A 186 0.58 -21.62 -8.34
CA GLU A 186 1.04 -22.94 -7.92
C GLU A 186 1.87 -22.84 -6.64
N VAL A 187 2.74 -21.84 -6.53
CA VAL A 187 3.48 -21.53 -5.30
C VAL A 187 2.53 -21.21 -4.15
N MET A 188 1.53 -20.35 -4.39
CA MET A 188 0.50 -20.01 -3.39
C MET A 188 -0.28 -21.24 -2.95
N ARG A 189 -0.63 -22.14 -3.88
CA ARG A 189 -1.33 -23.40 -3.59
C ARG A 189 -0.49 -24.32 -2.72
N LEU A 190 0.79 -24.49 -3.08
CA LEU A 190 1.74 -25.35 -2.36
C LEU A 190 1.94 -24.86 -0.92
N VAL A 191 2.16 -23.56 -0.72
CA VAL A 191 2.36 -22.96 0.61
C VAL A 191 1.12 -23.10 1.50
N ARG A 192 -0.09 -23.01 0.93
CA ARG A 192 -1.34 -23.22 1.67
C ARG A 192 -1.58 -24.67 2.04
N TRP A 193 -1.11 -25.60 1.21
CA TRP A 193 -1.38 -27.03 1.39
C TRP A 193 -0.37 -27.71 2.31
N LEU A 194 0.92 -27.37 2.20
CA LEU A 194 1.96 -27.96 3.03
C LEU A 194 1.91 -27.43 4.47
N LYS A 195 2.25 -28.32 5.40
CA LYS A 195 2.50 -27.95 6.80
C LYS A 195 3.84 -27.25 6.94
N ASP A 196 3.98 -26.44 7.99
CA ASP A 196 5.16 -25.62 8.22
C ASP A 196 6.45 -26.44 8.34
N ASP A 197 6.39 -27.62 8.97
CA ASP A 197 7.53 -28.55 9.10
C ASP A 197 7.99 -29.13 7.76
N ALA A 198 7.04 -29.44 6.86
CA ALA A 198 7.35 -29.89 5.50
C ALA A 198 7.95 -28.77 4.65
N LEU A 199 7.44 -27.54 4.78
CA LEU A 199 8.00 -26.36 4.12
C LEU A 199 9.42 -26.06 4.60
N ASP A 200 9.64 -26.07 5.92
CA ASP A 200 10.95 -25.83 6.53
C ASP A 200 12.00 -26.86 6.07
N LEU A 201 11.60 -28.08 5.70
CA LEU A 201 12.50 -29.14 5.19
C LEU A 201 12.96 -28.89 3.75
N ILE A 202 12.13 -28.26 2.91
CA ILE A 202 12.39 -28.05 1.48
C ILE A 202 12.90 -26.64 1.15
N THR A 203 12.97 -25.76 2.14
CA THR A 203 13.53 -24.40 1.99
C THR A 203 14.93 -24.28 2.59
N PRO A 204 15.77 -23.36 2.10
CA PRO A 204 17.06 -23.06 2.72
C PRO A 204 16.93 -22.71 4.21
N LYS A 205 17.93 -23.10 5.00
CA LYS A 205 18.03 -22.80 6.45
C LYS A 205 18.72 -21.46 6.71
#